data_AF-A0A1U8DW19-F1
#
_entry.id   AF-A0A1U8DW19-F1
#
_cell.length_a   1.000
_cell.length_b   1.000
_cell.length_c   1.000
_cell.angle_alpha   90.00
_cell.angle_beta   90.00
_cell.angle_gamma   90.00
#
_symmetry.space_group_name_H-M   'P 1'
#
loop_
_entity.id
_entity.type
_entity.pdbx_description
1 polymer ?
#
loop_
_entity_poly.entity_id
_entity_poly.type
_entity_poly.pdbx_seq_one_letter_code
_entity_poly.pdbx_strand_id
1 'polypeptide(L)'
;MNFLMGSWWPNLEDLYEANVPVYRFIQRPGDLVWINAGTVHWVQAIGWCNNIAWNVGPLTACQYKLAVERYEWNKLQSVKSIVPMVHLSWNMARNIKVSDPKLFEMIKYCLLRTLKQCQTLREALIAAGKEIVWHGRAKDEPAHYCSICEVEVFDLLFVTSESNSRKTYIVHCQDCARKISANLENFVVLEQYKMEDLMHVYDQFTLVKLSLGW
;
A
#
# COMPACT_ATOMS: atom_id res chain seq x y z
N MET A 1 -3.87 7.44 -24.37
CA MET A 1 -4.13 8.26 -23.15
C MET A 1 -3.86 7.39 -21.93
N ASN A 2 -3.08 7.85 -20.95
CA ASN A 2 -2.87 7.11 -19.69
C ASN A 2 -3.81 7.69 -18.62
N PHE A 3 -4.73 6.88 -18.08
CA PHE A 3 -5.72 7.35 -17.11
C PHE A 3 -5.09 7.73 -15.75
N LEU A 4 -4.09 6.97 -15.29
CA LEU A 4 -3.51 7.12 -13.95
C LEU A 4 -2.44 8.23 -13.87
N MET A 5 -1.65 8.39 -14.92
CA MET A 5 -0.46 9.26 -14.93
C MET A 5 -0.52 10.37 -15.99
N GLY A 6 -1.52 10.33 -16.87
CA GLY A 6 -1.68 11.34 -17.92
C GLY A 6 -2.32 12.62 -17.40
N SER A 7 -2.02 13.74 -18.06
CA SER A 7 -2.78 14.97 -17.90
C SER A 7 -3.94 14.97 -18.88
N TRP A 8 -5.17 14.96 -18.38
CA TRP A 8 -6.39 14.92 -19.21
C TRP A 8 -7.50 15.76 -18.59
N TRP A 9 -8.33 16.35 -19.45
CA TRP A 9 -9.53 17.10 -19.07
C TRP A 9 -10.70 16.54 -19.88
N PRO A 10 -11.76 16.01 -19.23
CA PRO A 10 -12.82 15.33 -19.96
C PRO A 10 -13.67 16.31 -20.77
N ASN A 11 -14.07 15.87 -21.97
CA ASN A 11 -15.16 16.52 -22.69
C ASN A 11 -16.49 16.10 -22.07
N LEU A 12 -17.32 17.07 -21.69
CA LEU A 12 -18.61 16.79 -21.05
C LEU A 12 -19.62 16.18 -22.02
N GLU A 13 -19.50 16.46 -23.32
CA GLU A 13 -20.36 15.86 -24.35
C GLU A 13 -20.10 14.36 -24.45
N ASP A 14 -18.83 13.93 -24.53
CA ASP A 14 -18.46 12.51 -24.56
C ASP A 14 -18.97 11.75 -23.31
N LEU A 15 -18.87 12.37 -22.11
CA LEU A 15 -19.38 11.77 -20.87
C LEU A 15 -20.90 11.66 -20.89
N TYR A 16 -21.59 12.67 -21.42
CA TYR A 16 -23.04 12.69 -21.54
C TYR A 16 -23.53 11.61 -22.53
N GLU A 17 -22.91 11.51 -23.70
CA GLU A 17 -23.19 10.46 -24.69
C GLU A 17 -22.95 9.05 -24.14
N ALA A 18 -21.93 8.90 -23.29
CA ALA A 18 -21.63 7.66 -22.58
C ALA A 18 -22.51 7.40 -21.35
N ASN A 19 -23.49 8.25 -21.05
CA ASN A 19 -24.37 8.16 -19.87
C ASN A 19 -23.63 8.17 -18.53
N VAL A 20 -22.50 8.89 -18.44
CA VAL A 20 -21.73 9.06 -17.21
C VAL A 20 -22.26 10.29 -16.45
N PRO A 21 -22.80 10.14 -15.23
CA PRO A 21 -23.31 11.27 -14.47
C PRO A 21 -22.17 12.17 -13.97
N VAL A 22 -22.32 13.48 -14.15
CA VAL A 22 -21.35 14.49 -13.70
C VAL A 22 -21.98 15.43 -12.69
N TYR A 23 -21.41 15.47 -11.49
CA TYR A 23 -21.78 16.45 -10.45
C TYR A 23 -20.93 17.72 -10.66
N ARG A 24 -21.59 18.87 -10.84
CA ARG A 24 -20.94 20.17 -11.05
C ARG A 24 -21.46 21.19 -10.05
N PHE A 25 -20.54 21.82 -9.31
CA PHE A 25 -20.87 22.82 -8.30
C PHE A 25 -19.75 23.86 -8.15
N ILE A 26 -20.02 24.93 -7.41
CA ILE A 26 -19.06 25.99 -7.06
C ILE A 26 -18.72 25.86 -5.58
N GLN A 27 -17.43 25.74 -5.27
CA GLN A 27 -16.90 25.85 -3.90
C GLN A 27 -16.61 27.32 -3.60
N ARG A 28 -17.30 27.92 -2.64
CA ARG A 28 -17.07 29.31 -2.21
C ARG A 28 -15.98 29.37 -1.12
N PRO A 29 -15.41 30.56 -0.85
CA PRO A 29 -14.48 30.73 0.26
C PRO A 29 -15.11 30.26 1.58
N GLY A 30 -14.42 29.35 2.29
CA GLY A 30 -14.90 28.75 3.54
C GLY A 30 -15.64 27.41 3.37
N ASP A 31 -16.06 27.04 2.17
CA ASP A 31 -16.70 25.74 1.93
C ASP A 31 -15.66 24.61 1.99
N LEU A 32 -16.02 23.49 2.65
CA LEU A 32 -15.24 22.26 2.66
C LEU A 32 -15.85 21.24 1.70
N VAL A 33 -15.00 20.67 0.84
CA VAL A 33 -15.40 19.61 -0.09
C VAL A 33 -14.86 18.27 0.40
N TRP A 34 -15.76 17.32 0.65
CA TRP A 34 -15.40 15.94 0.95
C TRP A 34 -15.48 15.09 -0.34
N ILE A 35 -14.32 14.66 -0.84
CA ILE A 35 -14.26 13.73 -1.96
C ILE A 35 -14.22 12.31 -1.41
N ASN A 36 -15.28 11.54 -1.67
CA ASN A 36 -15.39 10.17 -1.18
C ASN A 36 -14.41 9.22 -1.91
N ALA A 37 -14.18 8.04 -1.33
CA ALA A 37 -13.23 7.06 -1.82
C ALA A 37 -13.48 6.70 -3.30
N GLY A 38 -12.47 6.90 -4.14
CA GLY A 38 -12.50 6.51 -5.55
C GLY A 38 -13.25 7.48 -6.49
N THR A 39 -13.81 8.58 -5.99
CA THR A 39 -14.50 9.57 -6.84
C THR A 39 -13.52 10.25 -7.79
N VAL A 40 -13.72 10.06 -9.09
CA VAL A 40 -13.00 10.77 -10.15
C VAL A 40 -13.46 12.23 -10.16
N HIS A 41 -12.51 13.16 -10.17
CA HIS A 41 -12.80 14.60 -10.13
C HIS A 41 -11.72 15.41 -10.83
N TRP A 42 -12.10 16.61 -11.28
CA TRP A 42 -11.22 17.63 -11.84
C TRP A 42 -11.72 19.00 -11.37
N VAL A 43 -10.83 19.97 -11.25
CA VAL A 43 -11.11 21.27 -10.62
C VAL A 43 -10.50 22.40 -11.44
N GLN A 44 -11.18 23.54 -11.50
CA GLN A 44 -10.66 24.78 -12.06
C GLN A 44 -10.93 25.95 -11.10
N ALA A 45 -9.99 26.88 -11.03
CA ALA A 45 -10.22 28.16 -10.37
C ALA A 45 -10.99 29.09 -11.31
N ILE A 46 -12.08 29.69 -10.82
CA ILE A 46 -12.85 30.70 -11.58
C ILE A 46 -12.29 32.11 -11.36
N GLY A 47 -11.75 32.37 -10.18
CA GLY A 47 -11.06 33.61 -9.83
C GLY A 47 -9.75 33.32 -9.11
N TRP A 48 -9.16 34.34 -8.47
CA TRP A 48 -7.95 34.17 -7.67
C TRP A 48 -8.29 33.64 -6.29
N CYS A 49 -7.76 32.46 -5.96
CA CYS A 49 -7.99 31.81 -4.68
C CYS A 49 -6.82 30.92 -4.29
N ASN A 50 -6.79 30.58 -3.00
CA ASN A 50 -5.88 29.59 -2.42
C ASN A 50 -6.70 28.43 -1.85
N ASN A 51 -6.17 27.22 -1.93
CA ASN A 51 -6.79 26.02 -1.37
C ASN A 51 -5.76 25.24 -0.54
N ILE A 52 -6.24 24.55 0.49
CA ILE A 52 -5.49 23.55 1.24
C ILE A 52 -6.21 22.21 1.10
N ALA A 53 -5.46 21.12 0.98
CA ALA A 53 -6.02 19.79 0.81
C ALA A 53 -5.13 18.74 1.46
N TRP A 54 -5.76 17.67 1.96
CA TRP A 54 -5.10 16.47 2.45
C TRP A 54 -6.04 15.27 2.25
N ASN A 55 -5.49 14.07 2.37
CA ASN A 55 -6.25 12.83 2.28
C ASN A 55 -6.53 12.29 3.69
N VAL A 56 -7.67 11.64 3.86
CA VAL A 56 -8.02 10.87 5.06
C VAL A 56 -8.58 9.52 4.62
N GLY A 57 -8.35 8.48 5.43
CA GLY A 57 -8.86 7.14 5.19
C GLY A 57 -9.81 6.72 6.33
N PRO A 58 -11.14 6.92 6.18
CA PRO A 58 -12.09 6.43 7.17
C PRO A 58 -11.95 4.92 7.40
N LEU A 59 -12.08 4.48 8.66
CA LEU A 59 -12.04 3.06 9.04
C LEU A 59 -13.33 2.34 8.64
N THR A 60 -13.51 2.16 7.32
CA THR A 60 -14.68 1.52 6.73
C THR A 60 -14.24 0.44 5.74
N ALA A 61 -15.04 -0.62 5.60
CA ALA A 61 -14.80 -1.66 4.60
C ALA A 61 -14.71 -1.10 3.17
N CYS A 62 -15.52 -0.09 2.83
CA CYS A 62 -15.51 0.53 1.50
C CYS A 62 -14.16 1.20 1.21
N GLN A 63 -13.68 2.03 2.13
CA GLN A 63 -12.39 2.73 1.97
C GLN A 63 -11.23 1.74 1.85
N TYR A 64 -11.19 0.72 2.71
CA TYR A 64 -10.11 -0.27 2.70
C TYR A 64 -10.14 -1.12 1.41
N LYS A 65 -11.34 -1.57 1.00
CA LYS A 65 -11.53 -2.31 -0.25
C LYS A 65 -11.00 -1.53 -1.46
N LEU A 66 -11.45 -0.29 -1.66
CA LEU A 66 -11.05 0.54 -2.80
C LEU A 66 -9.54 0.85 -2.77
N ALA A 67 -8.95 1.04 -1.59
CA ALA A 67 -7.52 1.24 -1.44
C ALA A 67 -6.70 0.00 -1.84
N VAL A 68 -7.13 -1.20 -1.41
CA VAL A 68 -6.48 -2.47 -1.80
C VAL A 68 -6.69 -2.76 -3.29
N GLU A 69 -7.88 -2.54 -3.84
CA GLU A 69 -8.16 -2.70 -5.28
C GLU A 69 -7.26 -1.79 -6.12
N ARG A 70 -7.14 -0.51 -5.75
CA ARG A 70 -6.23 0.42 -6.43
C ARG A 70 -4.77 -0.02 -6.28
N TYR A 71 -4.36 -0.49 -5.11
CA TYR A 71 -3.01 -0.95 -4.86
C TYR A 71 -2.61 -2.14 -5.76
N GLU A 72 -3.49 -3.12 -5.91
CA GLU A 72 -3.26 -4.26 -6.81
C GLU A 72 -3.33 -3.85 -8.29
N TRP A 73 -4.25 -2.95 -8.66
CA TRP A 73 -4.31 -2.39 -10.02
C TRP A 73 -3.03 -1.63 -10.38
N ASN A 74 -2.52 -0.83 -9.45
CA ASN A 74 -1.28 -0.10 -9.62
C ASN A 74 -0.10 -1.04 -9.89
N LYS A 75 0.03 -2.15 -9.15
CA LYS A 75 1.06 -3.17 -9.45
C LYS A 75 0.99 -3.65 -10.89
N LEU A 76 -0.22 -3.98 -11.38
CA LEU A 76 -0.42 -4.44 -12.75
C LEU A 76 -0.03 -3.37 -13.79
N GLN A 77 -0.28 -2.10 -13.48
CA GLN A 77 0.04 -0.97 -14.35
C GLN A 77 1.48 -0.44 -14.19
N SER A 78 2.32 -1.05 -13.35
CA SER A 78 3.63 -0.49 -12.94
C SER A 78 3.50 0.94 -12.37
N VAL A 79 2.37 1.14 -11.69
CA VAL A 79 1.94 2.20 -10.78
C VAL A 79 2.62 2.25 -9.41
N LYS A 80 3.45 3.24 -9.03
CA LYS A 80 3.80 3.35 -7.59
C LYS A 80 2.57 3.62 -6.74
N SER A 81 2.31 2.75 -5.77
CA SER A 81 1.31 3.02 -4.73
C SER A 81 1.93 3.83 -3.60
N ILE A 82 1.61 5.12 -3.54
CA ILE A 82 2.13 6.05 -2.51
C ILE A 82 1.74 5.61 -1.09
N VAL A 83 0.58 4.95 -0.93
CA VAL A 83 0.18 4.33 0.33
C VAL A 83 0.64 2.86 0.33
N PRO A 84 1.54 2.46 1.24
CA PRO A 84 2.04 1.09 1.35
C PRO A 84 0.99 0.23 2.06
N MET A 85 0.08 -0.37 1.28
CA MET A 85 -1.11 -1.03 1.82
C MET A 85 -0.78 -2.25 2.68
N VAL A 86 0.32 -2.96 2.41
CA VAL A 86 0.71 -4.10 3.26
C VAL A 86 1.21 -3.59 4.61
N HIS A 87 2.18 -2.67 4.61
CA HIS A 87 2.69 -2.04 5.83
C HIS A 87 1.58 -1.40 6.67
N LEU A 88 0.68 -0.63 6.02
CA LEU A 88 -0.45 -0.01 6.69
C LEU A 88 -1.39 -1.05 7.32
N SER A 89 -1.71 -2.13 6.61
CA SER A 89 -2.61 -3.18 7.13
C SER A 89 -2.04 -3.86 8.37
N TRP A 90 -0.74 -4.13 8.38
CA TRP A 90 -0.03 -4.66 9.54
C TRP A 90 -0.01 -3.68 10.72
N ASN A 91 0.12 -2.37 10.47
CA ASN A 91 0.00 -1.35 11.52
C ASN A 91 -1.43 -1.20 12.03
N MET A 92 -2.44 -1.29 11.16
CA MET A 92 -3.84 -1.31 11.57
C MET A 92 -4.11 -2.48 12.51
N ALA A 93 -3.59 -3.67 12.18
CA ALA A 93 -3.75 -4.87 13.00
C ALA A 93 -3.12 -4.76 14.40
N ARG A 94 -2.00 -4.03 14.51
CA ARG A 94 -1.31 -3.78 15.79
C ARG A 94 -2.04 -2.77 16.67
N ASN A 95 -2.61 -1.73 16.05
CA ASN A 95 -2.99 -0.51 16.77
C ASN A 95 -4.51 -0.30 16.86
N ILE A 96 -5.31 -1.01 16.08
CA ILE A 96 -6.75 -0.72 15.92
C ILE A 96 -7.58 -1.95 16.26
N LYS A 97 -8.53 -1.75 17.16
CA LYS A 97 -9.62 -2.68 17.43
C LYS A 97 -10.73 -2.48 16.39
N VAL A 98 -10.98 -3.48 15.55
CA VAL A 98 -12.00 -3.42 14.51
C VAL A 98 -13.25 -4.16 14.96
N SER A 99 -14.40 -3.49 14.88
CA SER A 99 -15.72 -4.05 15.22
C SER A 99 -16.61 -4.33 14.01
N ASP A 100 -16.35 -3.69 12.86
CA ASP A 100 -17.03 -4.00 11.61
C ASP A 100 -16.53 -5.35 11.05
N PRO A 101 -17.38 -6.39 10.96
CA PRO A 101 -16.96 -7.72 10.51
C PRO A 101 -16.36 -7.70 9.12
N LYS A 102 -16.92 -6.89 8.20
CA LYS A 102 -16.48 -6.86 6.81
C LYS A 102 -15.09 -6.24 6.67
N LEU A 103 -14.82 -5.12 7.34
CA LEU A 103 -13.49 -4.52 7.39
C LEU A 103 -12.49 -5.47 8.06
N PHE A 104 -12.88 -6.11 9.17
CA PHE A 104 -12.03 -7.07 9.87
C PHE A 104 -11.60 -8.21 8.95
N GLU A 105 -12.55 -8.86 8.27
CA GLU A 105 -12.27 -9.95 7.32
C GLU A 105 -11.32 -9.52 6.21
N MET A 106 -11.53 -8.33 5.63
CA MET A 106 -10.66 -7.80 4.57
C MET A 106 -9.22 -7.59 5.05
N ILE A 107 -9.03 -6.96 6.22
CA ILE A 107 -7.70 -6.74 6.80
C ILE A 107 -7.08 -8.10 7.15
N LYS A 108 -7.80 -8.97 7.87
CA LYS A 108 -7.32 -10.29 8.28
C LYS A 108 -6.90 -11.14 7.08
N TYR A 109 -7.64 -11.06 5.96
CA TYR A 109 -7.27 -11.73 4.72
C TYR A 109 -6.00 -11.16 4.08
N CYS A 110 -5.82 -9.84 4.09
CA CYS A 110 -4.56 -9.20 3.66
C CYS A 110 -3.37 -9.70 4.50
N LEU A 111 -3.52 -9.74 5.82
CA LEU A 111 -2.48 -10.25 6.72
C LEU A 111 -2.16 -11.72 6.44
N LEU A 112 -3.19 -12.57 6.28
CA LEU A 112 -3.00 -13.99 5.96
C LEU A 112 -2.20 -14.19 4.67
N ARG A 113 -2.58 -13.48 3.60
CA ARG A 113 -1.89 -13.58 2.30
C ARG A 113 -0.44 -13.15 2.41
N THR A 114 -0.18 -12.03 3.07
CA THR A 114 1.17 -11.45 3.16
C THR A 114 2.05 -12.22 4.13
N LEU A 115 1.51 -12.74 5.24
CA LEU A 115 2.20 -13.66 6.14
C LEU A 115 2.63 -14.94 5.39
N LYS A 116 1.71 -15.55 4.64
CA LYS A 116 2.03 -16.73 3.82
C LYS A 116 3.12 -16.42 2.79
N GLN A 117 3.05 -15.28 2.13
CA GLN A 117 4.06 -14.84 1.16
C GLN A 117 5.45 -14.69 1.82
N CYS A 118 5.53 -14.01 2.96
CA CYS A 118 6.79 -13.87 3.72
C CYS A 118 7.33 -15.23 4.14
N GLN A 119 6.50 -16.11 4.71
CA GLN A 119 6.90 -17.46 5.13
C GLN A 119 7.43 -18.29 3.95
N THR A 120 6.66 -18.38 2.86
CA THR A 120 7.04 -19.14 1.67
C THR A 120 8.34 -18.60 1.05
N LEU A 121 8.50 -17.28 0.99
CA LEU A 121 9.73 -16.68 0.46
C LEU A 121 10.93 -16.95 1.36
N ARG A 122 10.76 -16.79 2.68
CA ARG A 122 11.80 -17.06 3.67
C ARG A 122 12.28 -18.51 3.60
N GLU A 123 11.34 -19.46 3.55
CA GLU A 123 11.64 -20.90 3.41
C GLU A 123 12.36 -21.21 2.10
N ALA A 124 11.91 -20.63 0.98
CA ALA A 124 12.55 -20.81 -0.31
C ALA A 124 13.99 -20.26 -0.35
N LEU A 125 14.25 -19.13 0.33
CA LEU A 125 15.59 -18.55 0.46
C LEU A 125 16.50 -19.44 1.32
N ILE A 126 16.01 -19.95 2.44
CA ILE A 126 16.74 -20.88 3.31
C ILE A 126 17.06 -22.18 2.56
N ALA A 127 16.08 -22.75 1.85
CA ALA A 127 16.27 -23.96 1.05
C ALA A 127 17.30 -23.77 -0.07
N ALA A 128 17.42 -22.55 -0.61
CA ALA A 128 18.44 -22.18 -1.59
C ALA A 128 19.80 -21.83 -0.96
N GLY A 129 19.95 -21.94 0.37
CA GLY A 129 21.18 -21.58 1.10
C GLY A 129 21.47 -20.08 1.11
N LYS A 130 20.47 -19.24 0.84
CA LYS A 130 20.64 -17.78 0.83
C LYS A 130 20.56 -17.23 2.24
N GLU A 131 21.61 -16.53 2.66
CA GLU A 131 21.64 -15.86 3.96
C GLU A 131 20.57 -14.77 4.05
N ILE A 132 19.81 -14.81 5.15
CA ILE A 132 18.84 -13.79 5.54
C ILE A 132 19.40 -13.10 6.77
N VAL A 133 19.72 -11.81 6.63
CA VAL A 133 20.34 -11.01 7.68
C VAL A 133 19.23 -10.27 8.43
N TRP A 134 19.21 -10.45 9.75
CA TRP A 134 18.33 -9.65 10.61
C TRP A 134 18.71 -8.17 10.51
N HIS A 135 17.76 -7.34 10.07
CA HIS A 135 17.91 -5.90 9.97
C HIS A 135 17.05 -5.17 11.00
N GLY A 136 15.84 -5.69 11.26
CA GLY A 136 14.85 -5.00 12.06
C GLY A 136 14.32 -3.74 11.38
N ARG A 137 13.62 -2.89 12.15
CA ARG A 137 13.18 -1.57 11.71
C ARG A 137 13.41 -0.52 12.78
N ALA A 138 13.81 0.67 12.35
CA ALA A 138 13.85 1.84 13.20
C ALA A 138 12.44 2.38 13.46
N LYS A 139 12.28 3.11 14.57
CA LYS A 139 11.06 3.87 14.83
C LYS A 139 10.87 4.90 13.70
N ASP A 140 9.64 5.02 13.20
CA ASP A 140 9.26 5.96 12.14
C ASP A 140 9.95 5.72 10.77
N GLU A 141 10.56 4.53 10.58
CA GLU A 141 11.10 4.14 9.29
C GLU A 141 9.98 4.04 8.23
N PRO A 142 10.17 4.59 7.02
CA PRO A 142 9.18 4.48 5.95
C PRO A 142 9.10 3.04 5.39
N ALA A 143 8.00 2.74 4.70
CA ALA A 143 7.90 1.51 3.93
C ALA A 143 8.84 1.57 2.71
N HIS A 144 9.41 0.42 2.35
CA HIS A 144 10.35 0.31 1.25
C HIS A 144 9.65 -0.06 -0.06
N TYR A 145 10.26 0.38 -1.15
CA TYR A 145 9.78 0.12 -2.51
C TYR A 145 10.93 -0.37 -3.38
N CYS A 146 10.62 -1.23 -4.33
CA CYS A 146 11.58 -1.66 -5.33
C CYS A 146 12.03 -0.45 -6.17
N SER A 147 13.33 -0.21 -6.24
CA SER A 147 13.93 0.86 -7.03
C SER A 147 13.70 0.75 -8.55
N ILE A 148 13.19 -0.39 -9.03
CA ILE A 148 12.99 -0.66 -10.46
C ILE A 148 11.52 -0.59 -10.86
N CYS A 149 10.65 -1.35 -10.19
CA CYS A 149 9.22 -1.42 -10.53
C CYS A 149 8.30 -0.70 -9.55
N GLU A 150 8.87 -0.05 -8.52
CA GLU A 150 8.15 0.74 -7.52
C GLU A 150 7.06 -0.01 -6.73
N VAL A 151 7.06 -1.34 -6.75
CA VAL A 151 6.21 -2.15 -5.86
C VAL A 151 6.70 -2.04 -4.43
N GLU A 152 5.77 -2.00 -3.48
CA GLU A 152 6.08 -2.11 -2.05
C GLU A 152 6.81 -3.43 -1.79
N VAL A 153 7.92 -3.38 -1.04
CA VAL A 153 8.68 -4.54 -0.61
C VAL A 153 8.54 -4.63 0.90
N PHE A 154 7.70 -5.57 1.34
CA PHE A 154 7.41 -5.78 2.75
C PHE A 154 8.28 -6.90 3.32
N ASP A 155 8.86 -6.65 4.49
CA ASP A 155 9.60 -7.58 5.33
C ASP A 155 10.96 -8.06 4.80
N LEU A 156 10.98 -8.74 3.65
CA LEU A 156 12.21 -9.31 3.06
C LEU A 156 12.74 -8.40 1.95
N LEU A 157 13.74 -7.58 2.26
CA LEU A 157 14.31 -6.60 1.34
C LEU A 157 15.52 -7.19 0.60
N PHE A 158 15.51 -7.13 -0.72
CA PHE A 158 16.67 -7.53 -1.53
C PHE A 158 17.52 -6.30 -1.81
N VAL A 159 18.71 -6.22 -1.17
CA VAL A 159 19.65 -5.12 -1.39
C VAL A 159 20.91 -5.64 -2.06
N THR A 160 21.53 -4.85 -2.94
CA THR A 160 22.81 -5.27 -3.54
C THR A 160 23.91 -5.27 -2.48
N SER A 161 24.87 -6.18 -2.56
CA SER A 161 26.01 -6.25 -1.61
C SER A 161 26.79 -4.92 -1.55
N GLU A 162 26.92 -4.24 -2.69
CA GLU A 162 27.51 -2.90 -2.76
C GLU A 162 26.70 -1.87 -1.96
N SER A 163 25.38 -1.80 -2.16
CA SER A 163 24.53 -0.84 -1.42
C SER A 163 24.47 -1.13 0.07
N ASN A 164 24.56 -2.41 0.47
CA ASN A 164 24.61 -2.81 1.87
C ASN A 164 25.93 -2.36 2.53
N SER A 165 27.08 -2.60 1.89
CA SER A 165 28.39 -2.17 2.39
C SER A 165 28.53 -0.65 2.50
N ARG A 166 27.92 0.09 1.57
CA ARG A 166 27.87 1.56 1.58
C ARG A 166 26.74 2.14 2.43
N LYS A 167 25.91 1.30 3.06
CA LYS A 167 24.72 1.69 3.84
C LYS A 167 23.75 2.61 3.09
N THR A 168 23.68 2.48 1.75
CA THR A 168 22.71 3.19 0.92
C THR A 168 21.41 2.40 0.72
N TYR A 169 21.44 1.09 0.96
CA TYR A 169 20.27 0.18 1.00
C TYR A 169 19.31 0.36 -0.17
N ILE A 170 19.80 0.18 -1.40
CA ILE A 170 18.94 0.23 -2.58
C ILE A 170 18.09 -1.04 -2.60
N VAL A 171 16.79 -0.89 -2.32
CA VAL A 171 15.85 -2.01 -2.20
C VAL A 171 15.35 -2.45 -3.57
N HIS A 172 15.24 -3.77 -3.73
CA HIS A 172 14.59 -4.44 -4.84
C HIS A 172 13.55 -5.43 -4.33
N CYS A 173 12.51 -5.69 -5.14
CA CYS A 173 11.66 -6.85 -4.94
C CYS A 173 12.39 -8.12 -5.44
N GLN A 174 11.90 -9.29 -5.01
CA GLN A 174 12.45 -10.59 -5.43
C GLN A 174 12.56 -10.72 -6.95
N ASP A 175 11.51 -10.37 -7.69
CA ASP A 175 11.47 -10.57 -9.14
C ASP A 175 12.52 -9.74 -9.86
N CYS A 176 12.65 -8.47 -9.48
CA CYS A 176 13.68 -7.59 -10.03
C CYS A 176 15.09 -8.02 -9.63
N ALA A 177 15.28 -8.46 -8.38
CA ALA A 177 16.57 -8.98 -7.93
C ALA A 177 16.98 -10.23 -8.73
N ARG A 178 16.04 -11.16 -8.97
CA ARG A 178 16.29 -12.38 -9.76
C ARG A 178 16.51 -12.10 -11.25
N LYS A 179 15.90 -11.05 -11.81
CA LYS A 179 16.20 -10.60 -13.19
C LYS A 179 17.63 -10.08 -13.33
N ILE A 180 18.19 -9.48 -12.27
CA ILE A 180 19.57 -8.99 -12.25
C ILE A 180 20.55 -10.14 -11.98
N SER A 181 20.24 -10.99 -10.99
CA SER A 181 21.07 -12.13 -10.59
C SER A 181 20.14 -13.30 -10.24
N ALA A 182 20.04 -14.28 -11.13
CA ALA A 182 19.08 -15.37 -11.03
C ALA A 182 19.19 -16.17 -9.72
N ASN A 183 20.42 -16.38 -9.24
CA ASN A 183 20.75 -17.04 -7.98
C ASN A 183 21.00 -16.08 -6.81
N LEU A 184 20.79 -14.77 -7.00
CA LEU A 184 20.93 -13.73 -6.00
C LEU A 184 22.34 -13.60 -5.41
N GLU A 185 23.40 -14.02 -6.11
CA GLU A 185 24.80 -13.94 -5.62
C GLU A 185 25.17 -12.52 -5.15
N ASN A 186 24.79 -11.51 -5.92
CA ASN A 186 25.12 -10.10 -5.65
C ASN A 186 24.15 -9.39 -4.70
N PHE A 187 23.26 -10.14 -4.05
CA PHE A 187 22.25 -9.60 -3.16
C PHE A 187 22.43 -10.09 -1.72
N VAL A 188 22.04 -9.25 -0.77
CA VAL A 188 21.81 -9.61 0.63
C VAL A 188 20.31 -9.46 0.88
N VAL A 189 19.72 -10.42 1.60
CA VAL A 189 18.32 -10.34 2.02
C VAL A 189 18.28 -9.81 3.44
N LEU A 190 17.58 -8.70 3.65
CA LEU A 190 17.36 -8.11 4.97
C LEU A 190 15.96 -8.46 5.47
N GLU A 191 15.85 -8.98 6.68
CA GLU A 191 14.57 -9.28 7.35
C GLU A 191 14.23 -8.18 8.35
N GLN A 192 13.05 -7.58 8.19
CA GLN A 192 12.61 -6.43 8.98
C GLN A 192 11.77 -6.81 10.20
N TYR A 193 10.97 -7.87 10.11
CA TYR A 193 10.12 -8.33 11.19
C TYR A 193 10.44 -9.79 11.50
N LYS A 194 10.45 -10.14 12.80
CA LYS A 194 10.55 -11.55 13.16
C LYS A 194 9.28 -12.26 12.75
N MET A 195 9.40 -13.48 12.24
CA MET A 195 8.24 -14.26 11.83
C MET A 195 7.28 -14.50 12.99
N GLU A 196 7.83 -14.72 14.19
CA GLU A 196 7.05 -14.88 15.42
C GLU A 196 6.23 -13.64 15.76
N ASP A 197 6.77 -12.44 15.52
CA ASP A 197 6.06 -11.18 15.76
C ASP A 197 4.89 -11.02 14.77
N LEU A 198 5.10 -11.38 13.50
CA LEU A 198 4.04 -11.35 12.48
C LEU A 198 2.93 -12.35 12.81
N MET A 199 3.28 -13.57 13.20
CA MET A 199 2.32 -14.60 13.62
C MET A 199 1.53 -14.14 14.86
N HIS A 200 2.22 -13.59 15.86
CA HIS A 200 1.58 -13.08 17.07
C HIS A 200 0.58 -11.97 16.75
N VAL A 201 0.95 -10.97 15.94
CA VAL A 201 0.04 -9.90 15.54
C VAL A 201 -1.14 -10.44 14.74
N TYR A 202 -0.89 -11.39 13.83
CA TYR A 202 -1.96 -12.05 13.10
C TYR A 202 -2.94 -12.68 14.09
N ASP A 203 -2.48 -13.53 15.02
CA ASP A 203 -3.35 -14.25 15.96
C ASP A 203 -4.14 -13.31 16.88
N GLN A 204 -3.50 -12.25 17.39
CA GLN A 204 -4.14 -11.28 18.28
C GLN A 204 -5.17 -10.39 17.57
N PHE A 205 -5.03 -10.17 16.26
CA PHE A 205 -5.99 -9.37 15.49
C PHE A 205 -7.32 -10.12 15.36
N THR A 206 -8.26 -9.81 16.26
CA THR A 206 -9.57 -10.46 16.39
C THR A 206 -10.69 -9.42 16.33
N LEU A 207 -11.88 -9.86 15.91
CA LEU A 207 -13.06 -9.01 15.83
C LEU A 207 -13.53 -8.62 17.24
N VAL A 208 -13.67 -7.31 17.48
CA VAL A 208 -14.20 -6.80 18.75
C VAL A 208 -15.71 -6.68 18.68
N LYS A 209 -16.41 -7.37 19.58
CA LYS A 209 -17.85 -7.18 19.75
C LYS A 209 -18.10 -5.81 20.38
N LEU A 210 -18.98 -5.01 19.77
CA LEU A 210 -19.51 -3.83 20.45
C LEU A 210 -20.33 -4.33 21.64
N SER A 211 -19.85 -4.10 22.85
CA SER A 211 -20.69 -4.18 24.03
C SER A 211 -21.69 -3.04 23.92
N LEU A 212 -22.95 -3.36 23.63
CA LEU A 212 -24.06 -2.44 23.80
C LEU A 212 -24.12 -2.09 25.29
N GLY A 213 -23.46 -0.99 25.67
CA GLY A 213 -23.70 -0.35 26.95
C GLY A 213 -25.13 0.17 26.93
N TRP A 214 -25.99 -0.46 27.71
CA TRP A 214 -27.27 0.09 28.11
C TRP A 214 -27.04 1.33 28.97
#